data_AF-A0A3E0QVK9-F1
#
_entry.id   AF-A0A3E0QVK9-F1
#
_cell.length_a   1.000
_cell.length_b   1.000
_cell.length_c   1.000
_cell.angle_alpha   90.00
_cell.angle_beta   90.00
_cell.angle_gamma   90.00
#
_symmetry.space_group_name_H-M   'P 1'
#
loop_
_entity.id
_entity.type
_entity.pdbx_description
1 polymer ?
#
loop_
_entity_poly.entity_id
_entity_poly.type
_entity_poly.pdbx_seq_one_letter_code
_entity_poly.pdbx_strand_id
1 'polypeptide(L)'
;MVQAVMPDRNPYEELALEHDVLFFKLGGPELVCFHGRNFNMKRRMSTDRIALLRSDPNFCLVAPDTYVNLRKVSELDGDVLYFGEKGPEAKRLSVSRWRRNAIREKIANLK
;
A
#
# COMPACT_ATOMS: atom_id res chain seq x y z
N MET A 1 -10.28 29.11 -26.94
CA MET A 1 -10.52 27.76 -26.36
C MET A 1 -9.16 27.10 -26.23
N VAL A 2 -8.63 26.99 -25.02
CA VAL A 2 -7.32 26.34 -24.80
C VAL A 2 -7.57 24.84 -24.64
N GLN A 3 -7.19 24.08 -25.67
CA GLN A 3 -7.17 22.64 -25.60
C GLN A 3 -6.03 22.27 -24.64
N ALA A 4 -6.38 21.85 -23.43
CA ALA A 4 -5.42 21.32 -22.48
C ALA A 4 -4.79 20.07 -23.11
N VAL A 5 -3.57 20.20 -23.62
CA VAL A 5 -2.73 19.06 -23.95
C VAL A 5 -2.42 18.40 -22.62
N MET A 6 -3.17 17.33 -22.32
CA MET A 6 -2.84 16.47 -21.20
C MET A 6 -1.47 15.88 -21.54
N PRO A 7 -0.42 16.12 -20.73
CA PRO A 7 0.86 15.48 -20.98
C PRO A 7 0.61 13.98 -20.99
N ASP A 8 1.22 13.31 -21.97
CA ASP A 8 1.25 11.85 -22.08
C ASP A 8 1.94 11.30 -20.82
N ARG A 9 1.17 11.18 -19.74
CA ARG A 9 1.64 10.72 -18.44
C ARG A 9 1.89 9.25 -18.58
N ASN A 10 3.15 8.84 -18.60
CA ASN A 10 3.51 7.44 -18.41
C ASN A 10 2.94 7.00 -17.04
N PRO A 11 1.87 6.17 -17.00
CA PRO A 11 1.19 5.83 -15.76
C PRO A 11 2.06 4.97 -14.83
N TYR A 12 3.24 4.54 -15.30
CA TYR A 12 4.20 3.72 -14.58
C TYR A 12 5.35 4.51 -13.93
N GLU A 13 5.54 5.79 -14.28
CA GLU A 13 6.68 6.57 -13.76
C GLU A 13 6.36 7.34 -12.46
N GLU A 14 5.15 7.86 -12.31
CA GLU A 14 4.72 8.67 -11.16
C GLU A 14 3.55 8.04 -10.41
N LEU A 15 3.82 6.94 -9.71
CA LEU A 15 2.84 6.35 -8.81
C LEU A 15 2.66 7.29 -7.59
N ALA A 16 1.47 7.85 -7.40
CA ALA A 16 1.18 8.62 -6.19
C ALA A 16 0.94 7.63 -5.05
N LEU A 17 2.00 7.25 -4.35
CA LEU A 17 2.01 6.17 -3.36
C LEU A 17 0.84 6.24 -2.36
N GLU A 18 0.54 7.42 -1.84
CA GLU A 18 -0.56 7.62 -0.90
C GLU A 18 -1.94 7.36 -1.54
N HIS A 19 -2.12 7.69 -2.82
CA HIS A 19 -3.40 7.59 -3.51
C HIS A 19 -3.63 6.23 -4.16
N ASP A 20 -2.61 5.70 -4.82
CA ASP A 20 -2.71 4.56 -5.73
C ASP A 20 -2.37 3.22 -5.07
N VAL A 21 -1.53 3.23 -4.02
CA VAL A 21 -1.03 2.02 -3.38
C VAL A 21 -1.83 1.69 -2.13
N LEU A 22 -2.34 0.45 -2.10
CA LEU A 22 -2.98 -0.13 -0.92
C LEU A 22 -1.93 -0.68 0.03
N PHE A 23 -0.96 -1.42 -0.50
CA PHE A 23 0.17 -1.96 0.24
C PHE A 23 1.35 -2.24 -0.69
N PHE A 24 2.54 -2.38 -0.13
CA PHE A 24 3.70 -2.89 -0.86
C PHE A 24 4.38 -4.02 -0.09
N LYS A 25 5.09 -4.87 -0.84
CA LYS A 25 5.90 -5.95 -0.31
C LYS A 25 7.34 -5.83 -0.76
N LEU A 26 8.27 -6.13 0.14
CA LEU A 26 9.68 -6.28 -0.19
C LEU A 26 9.90 -7.71 -0.67
N GLY A 27 10.18 -7.89 -1.96
CA GLY A 27 10.30 -9.23 -2.56
C GLY A 27 11.71 -9.83 -2.47
N GLY A 28 12.73 -8.98 -2.47
CA GLY A 28 14.15 -9.35 -2.46
C GLY A 28 15.03 -8.09 -2.44
N PRO A 29 16.35 -8.23 -2.58
CA PRO A 29 17.25 -7.08 -2.62
C PRO A 29 16.78 -6.08 -3.68
N GLU A 30 16.54 -4.85 -3.24
CA GLU A 30 16.14 -3.74 -4.11
C GLU A 30 14.82 -3.94 -4.88
N LEU A 31 13.99 -4.93 -4.53
CA LEU A 31 12.74 -5.21 -5.23
C LEU A 31 11.53 -4.87 -4.37
N VAL A 32 10.69 -3.96 -4.87
CA VAL A 32 9.42 -3.60 -4.25
C VAL A 32 8.26 -4.00 -5.16
N CYS A 33 7.28 -4.67 -4.59
CA CYS A 33 6.03 -5.06 -5.24
C CYS A 33 4.91 -4.16 -4.70
N PHE A 34 4.45 -3.20 -5.49
CA PHE A 34 3.31 -2.35 -5.17
C PHE A 34 2.01 -3.03 -5.57
N HIS A 35 1.01 -2.94 -4.70
CA HIS A 35 -0.33 -3.45 -4.93
C HIS A 35 -1.31 -2.28 -4.81
N GLY A 36 -1.85 -1.83 -5.94
CA GLY A 36 -2.97 -0.88 -5.98
C GLY A 36 -4.30 -1.61 -6.08
N ARG A 37 -5.40 -0.90 -6.27
CA ARG A 37 -6.74 -1.53 -6.38
C ARG A 37 -6.84 -2.47 -7.58
N ASN A 38 -6.41 -2.01 -8.75
CA ASN A 38 -6.56 -2.70 -10.03
C ASN A 38 -5.23 -3.08 -10.69
N PHE A 39 -4.12 -3.01 -9.96
CA PHE A 39 -2.80 -3.35 -10.51
C PHE A 39 -1.88 -3.97 -9.47
N ASN A 40 -0.86 -4.65 -9.96
CA ASN A 40 0.36 -4.97 -9.22
C ASN A 40 1.55 -4.50 -10.05
N MET A 41 2.54 -3.86 -9.42
CA MET A 41 3.73 -3.36 -10.11
C MET A 41 4.98 -3.77 -9.35
N LYS A 42 5.94 -4.38 -10.04
CA LYS A 42 7.27 -4.66 -9.50
C LYS A 42 8.21 -3.54 -9.93
N ARG A 43 8.97 -2.98 -8.99
CA ARG A 43 9.94 -1.93 -9.28
C ARG A 43 11.24 -2.20 -8.53
N ARG A 44 12.36 -2.06 -9.25
CA ARG A 44 13.68 -1.99 -8.60
C ARG A 44 13.85 -0.61 -7.98
N MET A 45 14.29 -0.56 -6.73
CA MET A 45 14.57 0.67 -5.98
C MET A 45 15.85 0.49 -5.19
N SER A 46 16.68 1.54 -5.17
CA SER A 46 17.86 1.56 -4.33
C SER A 46 17.49 1.40 -2.85
N THR A 47 18.45 0.92 -2.05
CA THR A 47 18.27 0.75 -0.61
C THR A 47 17.83 2.05 0.08
N ASP A 48 18.35 3.21 -0.32
CA ASP A 48 17.95 4.52 0.24
C ASP A 48 16.49 4.85 -0.05
N ARG A 49 16.01 4.57 -1.28
CA ARG A 49 14.61 4.77 -1.65
C ARG A 49 13.69 3.83 -0.89
N ILE A 50 14.11 2.59 -0.68
CA ILE A 50 13.38 1.64 0.16
C ILE A 50 13.35 2.12 1.61
N ALA A 51 14.45 2.65 2.15
CA ALA A 51 14.48 3.20 3.51
C ALA A 51 13.47 4.36 3.67
N LEU A 52 13.42 5.28 2.70
CA LEU A 52 12.42 6.36 2.68
C LEU A 52 10.99 5.80 2.65
N LEU A 53 10.72 4.83 1.78
CA LEU A 53 9.41 4.18 1.66
C LEU A 53 9.00 3.48 2.97
N ARG A 54 9.94 2.84 3.67
CA ARG A 54 9.70 2.20 4.98
C ARG A 54 9.43 3.19 6.11
N SER A 55 9.94 4.43 5.97
CA SER A 55 9.75 5.50 6.95
C SER A 55 8.52 6.36 6.70
N ASP A 56 7.82 6.15 5.59
CA ASP A 56 6.62 6.90 5.24
C ASP A 56 5.50 6.63 6.28
N PRO A 57 4.98 7.68 6.96
CA PRO A 57 4.01 7.52 8.04
C PRO A 57 2.66 6.98 7.56
N ASN A 58 2.35 7.05 6.27
CA ASN A 58 1.14 6.46 5.72
C ASN A 58 1.18 4.93 5.71
N PHE A 59 2.39 4.35 5.72
CA PHE A 59 2.60 2.92 5.60
C PHE A 59 3.00 2.28 6.94
N CYS A 60 2.29 1.23 7.33
CA CYS A 60 2.56 0.48 8.55
C CYS A 60 3.01 -0.95 8.22
N LEU A 61 4.08 -1.40 8.88
CA LEU A 61 4.55 -2.78 8.76
C LEU A 61 3.57 -3.75 9.45
N VAL A 62 2.90 -4.61 8.69
CA VAL A 62 1.89 -5.55 9.21
C VAL A 62 2.33 -7.02 9.19
N ALA A 63 3.32 -7.34 8.35
CA ALA A 63 4.03 -8.62 8.28
C ALA A 63 5.54 -8.34 8.02
N PRO A 64 6.46 -9.32 8.07
CA PRO A 64 7.91 -9.05 7.96
C PRO A 64 8.35 -8.23 6.74
N ASP A 65 7.67 -8.39 5.60
CA ASP A 65 8.01 -7.77 4.32
C ASP A 65 6.91 -6.83 3.80
N THR A 66 5.80 -6.70 4.53
CA THR A 66 4.56 -6.13 4.01
C THR A 66 4.20 -4.85 4.76
N TYR A 67 4.06 -3.77 4.02
CA TYR A 67 3.69 -2.45 4.51
C TYR A 67 2.36 -2.02 3.91
N VAL A 68 1.40 -1.67 4.75
CA VAL A 68 0.03 -1.32 4.35
C VAL A 68 -0.21 0.17 4.54
N ASN A 69 -0.82 0.81 3.53
CA ASN A 69 -1.38 2.15 3.67
C ASN A 69 -2.66 2.07 4.53
N LEU A 70 -2.55 2.45 5.80
CA LEU A 70 -3.65 2.31 6.75
C LEU A 70 -4.85 3.22 6.41
N ARG A 71 -4.63 4.34 5.72
CA ARG A 71 -5.70 5.24 5.27
C ARG A 71 -6.60 4.61 4.20
N LYS A 72 -6.12 3.55 3.53
CA LYS A 72 -6.87 2.82 2.49
C LYS A 72 -7.61 1.61 3.04
N VAL A 73 -7.42 1.27 4.31
CA VAL A 73 -8.10 0.15 4.96
C VAL A 73 -9.54 0.57 5.22
N SER A 74 -10.49 -0.18 4.67
CA SER A 74 -11.92 0.01 4.97
C SER A 74 -12.29 -0.70 6.27
N GLU A 75 -11.73 -1.89 6.50
CA GLU A 75 -12.07 -2.72 7.65
C GLU A 75 -10.93 -3.67 8.04
N LEU A 76 -10.82 -3.95 9.34
CA LEU A 76 -10.03 -5.05 9.88
C LEU A 76 -10.97 -6.05 10.56
N ASP A 77 -11.26 -7.15 9.88
CA ASP A 77 -12.14 -8.22 10.35
C ASP A 77 -11.29 -9.44 10.72
N GLY A 78 -11.28 -9.80 12.00
CA GLY A 78 -10.35 -10.81 12.53
C GLY A 78 -8.88 -10.41 12.29
N ASP A 79 -8.19 -11.18 11.45
CA ASP A 79 -6.82 -10.92 10.95
C ASP A 79 -6.78 -10.54 9.47
N VAL A 80 -7.90 -10.17 8.86
CA VAL A 80 -7.94 -9.80 7.44
C VAL A 80 -8.21 -8.30 7.32
N LEU A 81 -7.26 -7.60 6.70
CA LEU A 81 -7.44 -6.23 6.24
C LEU A 81 -8.16 -6.24 4.90
N TYR A 82 -9.21 -5.42 4.80
CA TYR A 82 -9.96 -5.19 3.58
C TYR A 82 -9.67 -3.79 3.04
N PHE A 83 -9.65 -3.69 1.71
CA PHE A 83 -9.44 -2.44 1.00
C PHE A 83 -10.65 -2.14 0.12
N GLY A 84 -11.49 -1.17 0.53
CA GLY A 84 -12.74 -0.86 -0.15
C GLY A 84 -13.86 -1.86 0.17
N GLU A 85 -14.76 -2.10 -0.80
CA GLU A 85 -15.90 -3.02 -0.62
C GLU A 85 -15.45 -4.49 -0.55
N LYS A 86 -16.11 -5.26 0.31
CA LYS A 86 -15.88 -6.70 0.43
C LYS A 86 -16.53 -7.41 -0.75
N GLY A 87 -15.73 -7.85 -1.71
CA GLY A 87 -16.17 -8.65 -2.86
C GLY A 87 -15.15 -9.74 -3.21
N PRO A 88 -15.49 -10.68 -4.11
CA PRO A 88 -14.60 -11.78 -4.51
C PRO A 88 -13.24 -11.29 -5.04
N GLU A 89 -13.27 -10.18 -5.79
CA GLU A 89 -12.09 -9.56 -6.40
C GLU A 89 -11.41 -8.53 -5.50
N ALA A 90 -11.95 -8.30 -4.30
CA ALA A 90 -11.40 -7.30 -3.40
C ALA A 90 -10.02 -7.75 -2.90
N LYS A 91 -9.02 -6.87 -3.06
CA LYS A 91 -7.73 -7.09 -2.42
C LYS A 91 -7.93 -7.11 -0.92
N ARG A 92 -7.32 -8.12 -0.30
CA ARG A 92 -7.32 -8.33 1.15
C ARG A 92 -5.97 -8.86 1.58
N LEU A 93 -5.61 -8.60 2.83
CA LEU A 93 -4.32 -8.99 3.36
C LEU A 93 -4.45 -9.57 4.76
N SER A 94 -3.89 -10.76 4.97
CA SER A 94 -3.78 -11.32 6.31
C SER A 94 -2.69 -10.60 7.10
N VAL A 95 -3.01 -10.24 8.34
CA VAL A 95 -2.04 -9.66 9.29
C VAL A 95 -1.62 -10.70 10.29
N SER A 96 -0.37 -10.61 10.74
CA SER A 96 0.10 -11.50 11.81
C SER A 96 -0.73 -11.27 13.08
N ARG A 97 -1.13 -12.37 13.73
CA ARG A 97 -1.99 -12.35 14.93
C ARG A 97 -1.40 -11.49 16.06
N TRP A 98 -0.07 -11.49 16.19
CA TRP A 98 0.69 -10.70 17.17
C TRP A 98 0.63 -9.20 16.92
N ARG A 99 0.52 -8.76 15.67
CA ARG A 99 0.46 -7.33 15.31
C ARG A 99 -0.96 -6.80 15.20
N ARG A 100 -1.97 -7.68 15.19
CA ARG A 100 -3.38 -7.34 15.00
C ARG A 100 -3.85 -6.23 15.94
N ASN A 101 -3.58 -6.34 17.24
CA ASN A 101 -4.04 -5.35 18.22
C ASN A 101 -3.38 -3.99 18.01
N ALA A 102 -2.06 -3.97 17.80
CA ALA A 102 -1.33 -2.74 17.50
C ALA A 102 -1.79 -2.08 16.19
N ILE A 103 -2.10 -2.87 15.15
CA ILE A 103 -2.63 -2.36 13.88
C ILE A 103 -4.04 -1.79 14.09
N ARG A 104 -4.90 -2.48 14.86
CA ARG A 104 -6.25 -2.00 15.17
C ARG A 104 -6.22 -0.65 15.88
N GLU A 105 -5.34 -0.50 16.88
CA GLU A 105 -5.15 0.76 17.59
C GLU A 105 -4.67 1.88 16.65
N LYS A 106 -3.70 1.59 15.78
CA LYS A 106 -3.25 2.55 14.76
C LYS A 106 -4.39 2.98 13.83
N ILE A 107 -5.23 2.05 13.37
CA ILE A 107 -6.39 2.37 12.52
C ILE A 107 -7.40 3.24 13.27
N ALA A 108 -7.65 2.95 14.55
CA ALA A 108 -8.57 3.74 15.37
C ALA A 108 -8.09 5.18 15.56
N ASN A 109 -6.77 5.39 15.70
CA ASN A 109 -6.15 6.70 15.90
C ASN A 109 -5.95 7.51 14.60
N LEU A 110 -6.27 6.95 13.43
CA LEU A 110 -6.20 7.64 12.13
C LEU A 110 -7.51 8.35 11.74
N LYS A 111 -8.59 8.10 12.49
CA LYS A 111 -9.91 8.72 12.30
C LYS A 111 -10.03 9.98 13.14
#